data_AF-A0ABD2VTH0-F1
#
_entry.id   AF-A0ABD2VTH0-F1
#
_cell.length_a   1.000
_cell.length_b   1.000
_cell.length_c   1.000
_cell.angle_alpha   90.00
_cell.angle_beta   90.00
_cell.angle_gamma   90.00
#
_symmetry.space_group_name_H-M   'P 1'
#
loop_
_entity.id
_entity.type
_entity.pdbx_description
1 polymer ?
#
loop_
_entity_poly.entity_id
_entity_poly.type
_entity_poly.pdbx_seq_one_letter_code
_entity_poly.pdbx_strand_id
1 'polypeptide(L)'
;MEREYSKVIEELRRALRLGESIEESYLNEGIRYLENALSSILSRSKKHKYQSQLSHLLSIRARYEKRGSGLSDDEVRIKWEDVKSAFLCRIQTGQIVNFKHKDATAFLEDAFTIFAERINEALTKHSMIKVNGELVAEYMTLNKDGEVIFGDKYFNTKNEHISQSTDLGEWFISNVQEPILKQMEEFKEEGSGWALSKILHLLVNINKYNPSRAGSYIPLPKVIDDKKACVNVKNFDNLCFKWSILAALYSGKKKHKERIEHYKKFENELNFSGIEFPDEGMKLKDIPKFEKMNKISVNVYILKSNFDIEPIHLTASKQEKHVHLLMIQDR
;
A
#
# COMPACT_ATOMS: atom_id res chain seq x y z
N MET A 1 16.36 -16.79 21.80
CA MET A 1 17.07 -15.51 21.99
C MET A 1 16.48 -14.48 21.04
N GLU A 2 15.41 -13.80 21.46
CA GLU A 2 14.89 -12.63 20.74
C GLU A 2 15.80 -11.46 21.16
N ARG A 3 16.95 -11.28 20.48
CA ARG A 3 17.80 -10.10 20.72
C ARG A 3 16.94 -8.86 20.43
N GLU A 4 16.81 -7.95 21.39
CA GLU A 4 16.25 -6.62 21.11
C GLU A 4 17.24 -5.84 20.26
N TYR A 5 17.14 -6.00 18.93
CA TYR A 5 17.95 -5.27 17.96
C TYR A 5 17.85 -3.75 18.08
N SER A 6 16.89 -3.23 18.85
CA SER A 6 16.82 -1.80 19.18
C SER A 6 18.11 -1.30 19.85
N LYS A 7 18.65 -2.02 20.84
CA LYS A 7 19.91 -1.63 21.51
C LYS A 7 21.10 -1.68 20.57
N VAL A 8 21.15 -2.72 19.74
CA VAL A 8 22.17 -2.90 18.70
C VAL A 8 22.15 -1.74 17.70
N ILE A 9 20.97 -1.31 17.26
CA ILE A 9 20.81 -0.18 16.34
C ILE A 9 21.33 1.11 16.99
N GLU A 10 21.04 1.35 18.27
CA GLU A 10 21.54 2.53 18.99
C GLU A 10 23.07 2.53 19.11
N GLU A 11 23.67 1.40 19.46
CA GLU A 11 25.14 1.23 19.52
C GLU A 11 25.80 1.51 18.16
N LEU A 12 25.29 0.90 17.09
CA LEU A 12 25.83 1.08 15.73
C LEU A 12 25.70 2.53 15.24
N ARG A 13 24.62 3.22 15.59
CA ARG A 13 24.46 4.65 15.29
C ARG A 13 25.41 5.52 16.08
N ARG A 14 25.65 5.20 17.35
CA ARG A 14 26.66 5.88 18.16
C ARG A 14 28.03 5.73 17.52
N ALA A 15 28.42 4.52 17.11
CA ALA A 15 29.68 4.28 16.40
C ALA A 15 29.76 5.11 15.10
N LEU A 16 28.70 5.13 14.28
CA LEU A 16 28.63 5.99 13.10
C LEU A 16 28.81 7.47 13.45
N ARG A 17 28.19 7.98 14.52
CA ARG A 17 28.33 9.39 14.94
C ARG A 17 29.75 9.73 15.37
N LEU A 18 30.39 8.84 16.12
CA LEU A 18 31.76 9.03 16.65
C LEU A 18 32.85 8.72 15.62
N GLY A 19 32.49 8.19 14.44
CA GLY A 19 33.47 7.78 13.43
C GLY A 19 34.23 6.51 13.82
N GLU A 20 33.68 5.72 14.74
CA GLU A 20 34.26 4.46 15.19
C GLU A 20 34.11 3.37 14.12
N SER A 21 34.99 2.37 14.17
CA SER A 21 34.87 1.18 13.34
C SER A 21 33.62 0.40 13.72
N ILE A 22 32.91 -0.12 12.71
CA ILE A 22 31.77 -1.01 12.89
C ILE A 22 32.19 -2.39 12.43
N GLU A 23 31.99 -3.40 13.28
CA GLU A 23 32.14 -4.79 12.85
C GLU A 23 31.04 -5.15 11.84
N GLU A 24 31.40 -5.14 10.56
CA GLU A 24 30.49 -5.41 9.45
C GLU A 24 29.82 -6.79 9.56
N SER A 25 30.53 -7.78 10.13
CA SER A 25 30.02 -9.12 10.44
C SER A 25 28.79 -9.07 11.35
N TYR A 26 28.81 -8.23 12.39
CA TYR A 26 27.72 -8.08 13.36
C TYR A 26 26.49 -7.41 12.75
N LEU A 27 26.72 -6.39 11.91
CA LEU A 27 25.67 -5.73 11.15
C LEU A 27 24.99 -6.69 10.16
N ASN A 28 25.78 -7.44 9.40
CA ASN A 28 25.28 -8.41 8.42
C ASN A 28 24.56 -9.59 9.08
N GLU A 29 25.03 -10.05 10.25
CA GLU A 29 24.32 -11.08 11.03
C GLU A 29 22.94 -10.59 11.46
N GLY A 30 22.83 -9.33 11.90
CA GLY A 30 21.56 -8.72 12.30
C GLY A 30 20.56 -8.60 11.16
N ILE A 31 21.02 -8.15 9.99
CA ILE A 31 20.21 -8.07 8.77
C ILE A 31 19.69 -9.47 8.42
N ARG A 32 20.58 -10.47 8.33
CA ARG A 32 20.23 -11.85 7.98
C ARG A 32 19.22 -12.45 8.97
N TYR A 33 19.39 -12.20 10.27
CA TYR A 33 18.44 -12.64 11.29
C TYR A 33 17.04 -12.06 11.05
N LEU A 34 16.93 -10.74 10.86
CA LEU A 34 15.65 -10.08 10.66
C LEU A 34 14.99 -10.49 9.35
N GLU A 35 15.76 -10.66 8.27
CA GLU A 35 15.25 -11.17 7.00
C GLU A 35 14.70 -12.59 7.13
N ASN A 36 15.38 -13.47 7.87
CA ASN A 36 14.90 -14.82 8.14
C ASN A 36 13.64 -14.80 9.02
N ALA A 37 13.61 -13.94 10.04
CA ALA A 37 12.44 -13.78 10.89
C ALA A 37 11.23 -13.29 10.08
N LEU A 38 11.40 -12.34 9.15
CA LEU A 38 10.34 -11.84 8.28
C LEU A 38 9.82 -12.89 7.29
N SER A 39 10.59 -13.95 7.01
CA SER A 39 10.11 -15.11 6.25
C SER A 39 9.24 -16.08 7.04
N SER A 40 9.20 -15.95 8.38
CA SER A 40 8.40 -16.81 9.26
C SER A 40 6.97 -16.30 9.47
N ILE A 41 6.10 -17.15 10.01
CA ILE A 41 4.74 -16.76 10.39
C ILE A 41 4.83 -15.84 11.61
N LEU A 42 4.60 -14.55 11.38
CA LEU A 42 4.64 -13.50 12.41
C LEU A 42 3.28 -12.85 12.58
N SER A 43 2.99 -12.39 13.79
CA SER A 43 1.89 -11.45 14.03
C SER A 43 2.15 -10.13 13.29
N ARG A 44 1.07 -9.40 12.96
CA ARG A 44 1.17 -8.12 12.25
C ARG A 44 2.11 -7.13 12.95
N SER A 45 2.02 -7.00 14.27
CA SER A 45 2.88 -6.11 15.06
C SER A 45 4.35 -6.53 15.01
N LYS A 46 4.65 -7.84 15.02
CA LYS A 46 6.02 -8.34 14.88
C LYS A 46 6.58 -8.06 13.47
N LYS A 47 5.76 -8.20 12.43
CA LYS A 47 6.15 -7.86 11.05
C LYS A 47 6.59 -6.41 10.94
N HIS A 48 5.78 -5.48 11.46
CA HIS A 48 6.13 -4.05 11.48
C HIS A 48 7.41 -3.79 12.29
N LYS A 49 7.52 -4.36 13.49
CA LYS A 49 8.71 -4.18 14.34
C LYS A 49 9.99 -4.64 13.66
N TYR A 50 10.01 -5.85 13.09
CA TYR A 50 11.20 -6.39 12.45
C TYR A 50 11.54 -5.68 11.14
N GLN A 51 10.53 -5.25 10.37
CA GLN A 51 10.76 -4.47 9.16
C GLN A 51 11.40 -3.11 9.48
N SER A 52 10.92 -2.43 10.53
CA SER A 52 11.51 -1.18 11.01
C SER A 52 12.97 -1.36 11.45
N GLN A 53 13.25 -2.38 12.25
CA GLN A 53 14.61 -2.71 12.68
C GLN A 53 15.53 -3.03 11.48
N LEU A 54 15.01 -3.77 10.49
CA LEU A 54 15.75 -4.09 9.26
C LEU A 54 16.07 -2.83 8.45
N SER A 55 15.10 -1.93 8.30
CA SER A 55 15.27 -0.63 7.62
C SER A 55 16.43 0.17 8.22
N HIS A 56 16.48 0.22 9.55
CA HIS A 56 17.56 0.88 10.29
C HIS A 56 18.93 0.26 10.05
N LEU A 57 19.05 -1.07 10.14
CA LEU A 57 20.32 -1.75 9.87
C LEU A 57 20.78 -1.56 8.43
N LEU A 58 19.87 -1.67 7.45
CA LEU A 58 20.19 -1.42 6.04
C LEU A 58 20.64 0.03 5.80
N SER A 59 20.00 1.00 6.47
CA SER A 59 20.41 2.40 6.42
C SER A 59 21.77 2.67 7.08
N ILE A 60 22.11 1.93 8.14
CA ILE A 60 23.44 1.97 8.77
C ILE A 60 24.48 1.39 7.82
N ARG A 61 24.20 0.22 7.23
CA ARG A 61 25.08 -0.47 6.25
C ARG A 61 25.41 0.44 5.07
N ALA A 62 24.39 0.99 4.40
CA ALA A 62 24.59 1.86 3.25
C ALA A 62 25.44 3.10 3.57
N ARG A 63 25.30 3.66 4.78
CA ARG A 63 26.12 4.80 5.24
C ARG A 63 27.54 4.40 5.60
N TYR A 64 27.75 3.22 6.16
CA TYR A 64 29.07 2.70 6.48
C TYR A 64 29.85 2.37 5.20
N GLU A 65 29.24 1.65 4.25
CA GLU A 65 29.83 1.34 2.95
C GLU A 65 30.29 2.61 2.20
N LYS A 66 29.47 3.67 2.23
CA LYS A 66 29.83 4.95 1.63
C LYS A 66 31.08 5.59 2.25
N ARG A 67 31.32 5.42 3.55
CA ARG A 67 32.53 5.95 4.20
C ARG A 67 33.80 5.21 3.79
N GLY A 68 33.69 3.92 3.46
CA GLY A 68 34.84 3.06 3.14
C GLY A 68 35.25 3.04 1.65
N SER A 69 34.42 3.59 0.75
CA SER A 69 34.58 3.36 -0.70
C SER A 69 35.61 4.24 -1.41
N GLY A 70 36.11 5.33 -0.81
CA GLY A 70 37.16 6.19 -1.40
C GLY A 70 36.81 6.83 -2.76
N LEU A 71 35.58 6.66 -3.23
CA LEU A 71 35.06 7.28 -4.46
C LEU A 71 34.83 8.77 -4.22
N SER A 72 35.12 9.59 -5.23
CA SER A 72 34.99 11.06 -5.17
C SER A 72 33.71 11.46 -4.45
N ASP A 73 33.85 12.25 -3.39
CA ASP A 73 32.87 12.44 -2.33
C ASP A 73 31.52 13.03 -2.82
N ASP A 74 31.39 13.44 -4.09
CA ASP A 74 30.39 14.40 -4.54
C ASP A 74 29.10 13.88 -5.19
N GLU A 75 29.05 12.70 -5.82
CA GLU A 75 27.91 12.41 -6.71
C GLU A 75 26.67 11.78 -6.04
N VAL A 76 26.82 10.82 -5.11
CA VAL A 76 25.65 10.07 -4.60
C VAL A 76 25.08 10.68 -3.31
N ARG A 77 23.96 11.40 -3.40
CA ARG A 77 23.26 12.03 -2.24
C ARG A 77 22.27 11.10 -1.54
N ILE A 78 21.67 10.19 -2.30
CA ILE A 78 20.65 9.24 -1.87
C ILE A 78 20.84 7.89 -2.56
N LYS A 79 20.30 6.80 -2.00
CA LYS A 79 20.35 5.45 -2.60
C LYS A 79 19.08 4.65 -2.29
N TRP A 80 18.57 3.91 -3.27
CA TRP A 80 17.52 2.90 -3.03
C TRP A 80 18.12 1.61 -2.44
N GLU A 81 17.51 1.10 -1.37
CA GLU A 81 17.77 -0.22 -0.82
C GLU A 81 16.45 -0.98 -0.69
N ASP A 82 16.39 -2.20 -1.20
CA ASP A 82 15.21 -3.06 -0.99
C ASP A 82 15.13 -3.51 0.48
N VAL A 83 13.93 -3.51 1.02
CA VAL A 83 13.66 -3.94 2.40
C VAL A 83 12.71 -5.12 2.34
N LYS A 84 13.14 -6.27 2.87
CA LYS A 84 12.31 -7.47 2.91
C LYS A 84 11.01 -7.21 3.64
N SER A 85 9.91 -7.71 3.08
CA SER A 85 8.57 -7.55 3.65
C SER A 85 7.89 -8.90 3.84
N ALA A 86 7.14 -9.01 4.94
CA ALA A 86 6.36 -10.19 5.29
C ALA A 86 4.86 -10.06 4.95
N PHE A 87 4.47 -8.98 4.27
CA PHE A 87 3.08 -8.68 3.92
C PHE A 87 2.74 -9.25 2.53
N LEU A 88 1.74 -10.14 2.44
CA LEU A 88 1.37 -10.83 1.19
C LEU A 88 0.89 -9.89 0.07
N CYS A 89 0.31 -8.75 0.44
CA CYS A 89 -0.13 -7.71 -0.51
C CYS A 89 1.01 -6.81 -0.99
N ARG A 90 2.21 -6.94 -0.41
CA ARG A 90 3.36 -6.11 -0.77
C ARG A 90 3.92 -6.55 -2.12
N ILE A 91 4.01 -5.63 -3.06
CA ILE A 91 4.77 -5.83 -4.31
C ILE A 91 6.24 -5.63 -3.99
N GLN A 92 6.57 -4.48 -3.40
CA GLN A 92 7.92 -4.11 -3.05
C GLN A 92 7.89 -3.14 -1.86
N THR A 93 8.80 -3.34 -0.92
CA THR A 93 9.19 -2.28 0.02
C THR A 93 10.65 -1.97 -0.28
N GLY A 94 10.97 -0.69 -0.41
CA GLY A 94 12.35 -0.24 -0.36
C GLY A 94 12.46 1.09 0.37
N GLN A 95 13.68 1.51 0.64
CA GLN A 95 13.96 2.77 1.31
C GLN A 95 14.93 3.60 0.48
N ILE A 96 14.68 4.90 0.44
CA ILE A 96 15.61 5.89 -0.11
C ILE A 96 16.45 6.37 1.07
N VAL A 97 17.69 5.89 1.15
CA VAL A 97 18.63 6.21 2.23
C VAL A 97 19.24 7.59 1.99
N ASN A 98 19.20 8.44 3.00
CA ASN A 98 19.83 9.75 2.97
C ASN A 98 21.31 9.69 3.38
N PHE A 99 22.19 10.21 2.54
CA PHE A 99 23.61 10.33 2.87
C PHE A 99 24.06 11.74 3.27
N LYS A 100 23.45 12.79 2.72
CA LYS A 100 23.97 14.17 2.82
C LYS A 100 22.94 15.23 3.22
N HIS A 101 21.64 15.01 2.97
CA HIS A 101 20.63 16.03 3.23
C HIS A 101 20.46 16.31 4.72
N LYS A 102 20.42 17.59 5.07
CA LYS A 102 20.09 18.07 6.42
C LYS A 102 18.66 18.57 6.53
N ASP A 103 18.08 18.93 5.38
CA ASP A 103 16.73 19.46 5.24
C ASP A 103 15.80 18.46 4.56
N ALA A 104 14.56 18.39 5.04
CA ALA A 104 13.59 17.40 4.59
C ALA A 104 13.04 17.71 3.21
N THR A 105 12.83 18.99 2.89
CA THR A 105 12.36 19.42 1.57
C THR A 105 13.36 19.03 0.50
N ALA A 106 14.63 19.43 0.67
CA ALA A 106 15.69 19.09 -0.27
C ALA A 106 15.91 17.56 -0.41
N PHE A 107 15.71 16.80 0.69
CA PHE A 107 15.78 15.33 0.62
C PHE A 107 14.64 14.73 -0.19
N LEU A 108 13.41 15.22 0.01
CA LEU A 108 12.22 14.72 -0.67
C LEU A 108 12.22 15.08 -2.16
N GLU A 109 12.74 16.26 -2.52
CA GLU A 109 12.98 16.67 -3.91
C GLU A 109 13.92 15.70 -4.64
N ASP A 110 15.09 15.40 -4.07
CA ASP A 110 16.01 14.41 -4.67
C ASP A 110 15.40 12.99 -4.66
N ALA A 111 14.66 12.63 -3.61
CA ALA A 111 14.02 11.32 -3.48
C ALA A 111 12.97 11.07 -4.57
N PHE A 112 12.34 12.12 -5.11
CA PHE A 112 11.33 11.99 -6.17
C PHE A 112 11.87 11.24 -7.40
N THR A 113 13.12 11.50 -7.82
CA THR A 113 13.69 10.85 -9.00
C THR A 113 13.74 9.32 -8.84
N ILE A 114 14.28 8.84 -7.71
CA ILE A 114 14.35 7.40 -7.41
C ILE A 114 12.95 6.82 -7.20
N PHE A 115 12.07 7.57 -6.51
CA PHE A 115 10.68 7.16 -6.31
C PHE A 115 9.97 6.92 -7.64
N ALA A 116 10.03 7.89 -8.57
CA ALA A 116 9.36 7.82 -9.86
C ALA A 116 9.87 6.64 -10.69
N GLU A 117 11.17 6.37 -10.69
CA GLU A 117 11.76 5.20 -11.35
C GLU A 117 11.13 3.88 -10.83
N ARG A 118 11.11 3.69 -9.51
CA ARG A 118 10.56 2.48 -8.88
C ARG A 118 9.05 2.33 -9.08
N ILE A 119 8.32 3.44 -9.06
CA ILE A 119 6.88 3.43 -9.36
C ILE A 119 6.62 3.03 -10.81
N ASN A 120 7.36 3.59 -11.77
CA ASN A 120 7.22 3.22 -13.18
C ASN A 120 7.57 1.75 -13.43
N GLU A 121 8.65 1.23 -12.82
CA GLU A 121 8.98 -0.20 -12.86
C GLU A 121 7.82 -1.08 -12.36
N ALA A 122 7.19 -0.71 -11.25
CA ALA A 122 6.02 -1.43 -10.74
C ALA A 122 4.81 -1.35 -11.70
N LEU A 123 4.59 -0.18 -12.33
CA LEU A 123 3.49 0.05 -13.27
C LEU A 123 3.65 -0.67 -14.62
N THR A 124 4.86 -1.14 -14.96
CA THR A 124 5.06 -2.04 -16.11
C THR A 124 4.42 -3.42 -15.90
N LYS A 125 4.31 -3.85 -14.64
CA LYS A 125 3.79 -5.18 -14.25
C LYS A 125 2.37 -5.12 -13.71
N HIS A 126 1.96 -3.95 -13.21
CA HIS A 126 0.67 -3.73 -12.56
C HIS A 126 0.01 -2.47 -13.12
N SER A 127 -1.23 -2.56 -13.61
CA SER A 127 -1.93 -1.38 -14.15
C SER A 127 -2.20 -0.30 -13.11
N MET A 128 -2.26 -0.68 -11.83
CA MET A 128 -2.51 0.21 -10.70
C MET A 128 -1.87 -0.36 -9.43
N ILE A 129 -1.40 0.52 -8.55
CA ILE A 129 -0.72 0.18 -7.29
C ILE A 129 -1.21 1.09 -6.15
N LYS A 130 -1.07 0.65 -4.89
CA LYS A 130 -1.25 1.50 -3.70
C LYS A 130 0.09 1.78 -3.07
N VAL A 131 0.43 3.04 -2.87
CA VAL A 131 1.71 3.49 -2.36
C VAL A 131 1.51 4.30 -1.10
N ASN A 132 2.34 4.07 -0.10
CA ASN A 132 2.54 5.00 0.99
C ASN A 132 4.03 5.20 1.29
N GLY A 133 4.34 6.26 2.00
CA GLY A 133 5.67 6.63 2.46
C GLY A 133 5.73 6.68 3.99
N GLU A 134 6.90 6.37 4.54
CA GLU A 134 7.24 6.64 5.94
C GLU A 134 8.62 7.31 5.98
N LEU A 135 8.66 8.59 6.32
CA LEU A 135 9.93 9.28 6.58
C LEU A 135 10.38 8.97 8.01
N VAL A 136 11.59 8.47 8.13
CA VAL A 136 12.21 8.24 9.44
C VAL A 136 13.31 9.27 9.66
N ALA A 137 13.21 9.99 10.78
CA ALA A 137 14.18 11.00 11.16
C ALA A 137 14.57 10.83 12.64
N GLU A 138 15.85 11.03 12.92
CA GLU A 138 16.41 11.08 14.27
C GLU A 138 16.28 12.52 14.79
N TYR A 139 15.68 12.65 15.97
CA TYR A 139 15.61 13.88 16.72
C TYR A 139 16.46 13.76 17.98
N MET A 140 16.82 14.91 18.56
CA MET A 140 17.55 14.98 19.81
C MET A 140 16.91 15.99 20.77
N THR A 141 17.01 15.73 22.07
CA THR A 141 16.64 16.67 23.13
C THR A 141 17.58 16.52 24.31
N LEU A 142 17.47 17.38 25.32
CA LEU A 142 18.22 17.27 26.56
C LEU A 142 17.37 16.56 27.62
N ASN A 143 17.96 15.59 28.31
CA ASN A 143 17.35 15.01 29.51
C ASN A 143 17.46 15.99 30.71
N LYS A 144 16.92 15.60 31.86
CA LYS A 144 16.95 16.42 33.08
C LYS A 144 18.36 16.73 33.59
N ASP A 145 19.32 15.89 33.23
CA ASP A 145 20.73 15.99 33.64
C ASP A 145 21.58 16.78 32.62
N GLY A 146 20.95 17.29 31.55
CA GLY A 146 21.63 18.04 30.49
C GLY A 146 22.33 17.18 29.44
N GLU A 147 22.13 15.87 29.45
CA GLU A 147 22.67 14.96 28.44
C GLU A 147 21.79 14.91 27.20
N VAL A 148 22.43 14.82 26.03
CA VAL A 148 21.74 14.70 24.74
C VAL A 148 21.18 13.28 24.59
N ILE A 149 19.87 13.17 24.49
CA ILE A 149 19.18 11.92 24.14
C ILE A 149 18.68 11.99 22.70
N PHE A 150 18.75 10.85 22.02
CA PHE A 150 18.30 10.69 20.63
C PHE A 150 17.05 9.82 20.56
N GLY A 151 16.22 10.05 19.56
CA GLY A 151 14.99 9.30 19.37
C GLY A 151 14.47 9.40 17.94
N ASP A 152 13.95 8.28 17.45
CA ASP A 152 13.36 8.23 16.11
C ASP A 152 11.93 8.76 16.11
N LYS A 153 11.61 9.52 15.07
CA LYS A 153 10.27 9.95 14.72
C LYS A 153 9.92 9.44 13.33
N TYR A 154 8.67 9.01 13.20
CA TYR A 154 8.14 8.33 12.02
C TYR A 154 6.98 9.16 11.49
N PHE A 155 7.10 9.68 10.27
CA PHE A 155 6.09 10.50 9.63
C PHE A 155 5.48 9.72 8.48
N ASN A 156 4.22 9.33 8.65
CA ASN A 156 3.56 8.34 7.79
C ASN A 156 2.59 9.02 6.84
N THR A 157 2.55 8.58 5.59
CA THR A 157 1.54 9.00 4.62
C THR A 157 0.43 7.96 4.50
N LYS A 158 -0.71 8.38 3.96
CA LYS A 158 -1.83 7.47 3.66
C LYS A 158 -1.48 6.58 2.47
N ASN A 159 -2.15 5.43 2.37
CA ASN A 159 -2.07 4.60 1.19
C ASN A 159 -2.91 5.22 0.09
N GLU A 160 -2.24 5.76 -0.92
CA GLU A 160 -2.87 6.39 -2.07
C GLU A 160 -2.57 5.61 -3.34
N HIS A 161 -3.43 5.75 -4.35
CA HIS A 161 -3.33 4.94 -5.56
C HIS A 161 -2.59 5.67 -6.67
N ILE A 162 -1.89 4.90 -7.50
CA ILE A 162 -1.20 5.39 -8.70
C ILE A 162 -1.55 4.47 -9.87
N SER A 163 -1.88 5.05 -11.02
CA SER A 163 -2.06 4.36 -12.29
C SER A 163 -1.10 4.92 -13.34
N GLN A 164 -1.08 4.31 -14.54
CA GLN A 164 -0.25 4.77 -15.67
C GLN A 164 -0.58 6.21 -16.13
N SER A 165 -1.75 6.74 -15.79
CA SER A 165 -2.18 8.09 -16.15
C SER A 165 -1.94 9.12 -15.05
N THR A 166 -1.41 8.71 -13.89
CA THR A 166 -1.15 9.62 -12.76
C THR A 166 0.11 10.45 -13.03
N ASP A 167 0.01 11.77 -12.88
CA ASP A 167 1.19 12.63 -12.81
C ASP A 167 1.94 12.34 -11.50
N LEU A 168 3.11 11.71 -11.61
CA LEU A 168 3.87 11.29 -10.44
C LEU A 168 4.42 12.46 -9.64
N GLY A 169 4.71 13.61 -10.27
CA GLY A 169 5.24 14.80 -9.62
C GLY A 169 4.18 15.43 -8.73
N GLU A 170 3.02 15.76 -9.30
CA GLU A 170 1.89 16.31 -8.54
C GLU A 170 1.44 15.33 -7.45
N TRP A 171 1.41 14.04 -7.76
CA TRP A 171 1.03 13.00 -6.81
C TRP A 171 2.01 12.91 -5.65
N PHE A 172 3.32 12.94 -5.92
CA PHE A 172 4.35 12.86 -4.88
C PHE A 172 4.31 14.08 -3.97
N ILE A 173 4.17 15.28 -4.54
CA ILE A 173 4.02 16.51 -3.76
C ILE A 173 2.82 16.41 -2.81
N SER A 174 1.63 16.14 -3.35
CA SER A 174 0.37 16.15 -2.60
C SER A 174 0.26 15.01 -1.58
N ASN A 175 0.80 13.82 -1.89
CA ASN A 175 0.56 12.61 -1.08
C ASN A 175 1.78 12.15 -0.27
N VAL A 176 2.97 12.72 -0.52
CA VAL A 176 4.20 12.39 0.20
C VAL A 176 4.82 13.64 0.80
N GLN A 177 5.18 14.63 -0.01
CA GLN A 177 5.95 15.78 0.45
C GLN A 177 5.18 16.67 1.42
N GLU A 178 4.04 17.21 1.00
CA GLU A 178 3.24 18.11 1.85
C GLU A 178 2.78 17.43 3.15
N PRO A 179 2.24 16.18 3.14
CA PRO A 179 1.80 15.53 4.38
C PRO A 179 2.95 15.25 5.35
N ILE A 180 4.15 14.91 4.86
CA ILE A 180 5.31 14.66 5.71
C ILE A 180 5.83 15.97 6.30
N LEU A 181 6.01 17.01 5.47
CA LEU A 181 6.51 18.31 5.94
C LEU A 181 5.55 18.92 6.95
N LYS A 182 4.24 18.82 6.72
CA LYS A 182 3.21 19.25 7.67
C LYS A 182 3.31 18.52 9.01
N GLN A 183 3.41 17.18 9.01
CA GLN A 183 3.57 16.43 10.26
C GLN A 183 4.87 16.78 11.00
N MET A 184 5.95 17.08 10.27
CA MET A 184 7.20 17.53 10.86
C MET A 184 7.10 18.93 11.48
N GLU A 185 6.30 19.83 10.89
CA GLU A 185 6.02 21.17 11.40
C GLU A 185 5.14 21.10 12.65
N GLU A 186 4.03 20.35 12.60
CA GLU A 186 3.15 20.11 13.74
C GLU A 186 3.93 19.56 14.94
N PHE A 187 4.83 18.59 14.71
CA PHE A 187 5.70 18.03 15.76
C PHE A 187 6.65 19.07 16.40
N LYS A 188 7.05 20.11 15.66
CA LYS A 188 7.85 21.23 16.18
C LYS A 188 6.99 22.19 16.98
N GLU A 189 5.81 22.53 16.47
CA GLU A 189 4.88 23.49 17.10
C GLU A 189 4.30 22.98 18.42
N GLU A 190 4.15 21.66 18.58
CA GLU A 190 3.70 21.02 19.82
C GLU A 190 4.66 21.21 21.02
N GLY A 191 5.75 21.98 20.86
CA GLY A 191 6.63 22.36 21.96
C GLY A 191 7.39 21.17 22.55
N SER A 192 7.61 20.12 21.75
CA SER A 192 8.13 18.83 22.22
C SER A 192 9.56 18.91 22.80
N GLY A 193 10.28 20.01 22.57
CA GLY A 193 11.67 20.19 22.98
C GLY A 193 12.67 19.36 22.17
N TRP A 194 12.20 18.68 21.11
CA TRP A 194 13.03 17.87 20.22
C TRP A 194 13.47 18.68 19.00
N ALA A 195 14.78 18.72 18.77
CA ALA A 195 15.38 19.29 17.57
C ALA A 195 15.67 18.19 16.54
N LEU A 196 15.45 18.47 15.25
CA LEU A 196 15.82 17.55 14.18
C LEU A 196 17.34 17.36 14.19
N SER A 197 17.80 16.12 14.32
CA SER A 197 19.22 15.78 14.29
C SER A 197 19.63 15.26 12.91
N LYS A 198 18.85 14.33 12.34
CA LYS A 198 19.19 13.70 11.05
C LYS A 198 17.98 13.11 10.34
N ILE A 199 17.87 13.31 9.03
CA ILE A 199 16.94 12.55 8.19
C ILE A 199 17.62 11.22 7.83
N LEU A 200 16.97 10.09 8.10
CA LEU A 200 17.57 8.77 7.91
C LEU A 200 17.24 8.21 6.54
N HIS A 201 15.95 8.03 6.24
CA HIS A 201 15.47 7.46 4.98
C HIS A 201 13.97 7.71 4.80
N LEU A 202 13.50 7.60 3.56
CA LEU A 202 12.08 7.47 3.21
C LEU A 202 11.80 6.02 2.84
N LEU A 203 11.03 5.31 3.65
CA LEU A 203 10.51 3.98 3.31
C LEU A 203 9.36 4.14 2.32
N VAL A 204 9.47 3.52 1.15
CA VAL A 204 8.45 3.51 0.10
C VAL A 204 7.85 2.12 0.01
N ASN A 205 6.53 2.09 0.13
CA ASN A 205 5.78 0.89 0.35
C ASN A 205 4.79 0.71 -0.81
N ILE A 206 5.15 -0.15 -1.78
CA ILE A 206 4.35 -0.44 -2.97
C ILE A 206 3.52 -1.70 -2.75
N ASN A 207 2.21 -1.54 -2.68
CA ASN A 207 1.24 -2.60 -2.48
C ASN A 207 0.47 -2.89 -3.77
N LYS A 208 -0.03 -4.11 -3.89
CA LYS A 208 -1.04 -4.45 -4.89
C LYS A 208 -2.24 -3.53 -4.70
N TYR A 209 -2.63 -2.81 -5.75
CA TYR A 209 -3.93 -2.15 -5.76
C TYR A 209 -4.98 -3.23 -5.97
N ASN A 210 -5.75 -3.49 -4.93
CA ASN A 210 -6.92 -4.34 -5.01
C ASN A 210 -8.13 -3.44 -5.22
N PRO A 211 -8.66 -3.28 -6.46
CA PRO A 211 -9.93 -2.62 -6.72
C PRO A 211 -11.12 -3.36 -6.09
N SER A 212 -10.89 -4.50 -5.44
CA SER A 212 -11.88 -5.50 -5.11
C SER A 212 -11.90 -5.84 -3.60
N ARG A 213 -12.69 -5.08 -2.85
CA ARG A 213 -13.57 -5.68 -1.83
C ARG A 213 -14.94 -6.04 -2.43
N ALA A 214 -15.00 -6.23 -3.75
CA ALA A 214 -16.25 -6.50 -4.45
C ALA A 214 -16.80 -7.92 -4.19
N GLY A 215 -16.08 -8.82 -3.51
CA GLY A 215 -16.48 -10.23 -3.31
C GLY A 215 -17.72 -10.44 -2.42
N SER A 216 -17.93 -9.55 -1.45
CA SER A 216 -19.02 -9.62 -0.46
C SER A 216 -19.82 -8.32 -0.40
N TYR A 217 -20.86 -8.27 0.41
CA TYR A 217 -21.72 -7.10 0.55
C TYR A 217 -20.92 -5.86 0.99
N ILE A 218 -21.00 -4.81 0.18
CA ILE A 218 -20.59 -3.44 0.54
C ILE A 218 -21.86 -2.57 0.55
N PRO A 219 -22.11 -1.75 1.58
CA PRO A 219 -23.22 -0.80 1.58
C PRO A 219 -23.11 0.19 0.42
N LEU A 220 -24.23 0.45 -0.27
CA LEU A 220 -24.25 1.52 -1.28
C LEU A 220 -24.09 2.88 -0.58
N PRO A 221 -23.37 3.84 -1.18
CA PRO A 221 -23.41 5.22 -0.71
C PRO A 221 -24.85 5.74 -0.70
N LYS A 222 -25.17 6.53 0.32
CA LYS A 222 -26.54 7.03 0.57
C LYS A 222 -27.18 7.67 -0.67
N VAL A 223 -26.40 8.43 -1.44
CA VAL A 223 -26.84 9.09 -2.69
C VAL A 223 -27.38 8.10 -3.73
N ILE A 224 -26.89 6.86 -3.75
CA ILE A 224 -27.35 5.81 -4.66
C ILE A 224 -28.43 4.96 -4.00
N ASP A 225 -28.25 4.61 -2.72
CA ASP A 225 -29.24 3.81 -1.99
C ASP A 225 -30.61 4.50 -1.93
N ASP A 226 -30.64 5.82 -1.74
CA ASP A 226 -31.87 6.60 -1.67
C ASP A 226 -32.62 6.62 -3.02
N LYS A 227 -31.91 6.48 -4.16
CA LYS A 227 -32.53 6.39 -5.49
C LYS A 227 -33.25 5.07 -5.74
N LYS A 228 -32.98 4.03 -4.94
CA LYS A 228 -33.53 2.67 -5.08
C LYS A 228 -33.38 2.07 -6.49
N ALA A 229 -32.41 2.56 -7.27
CA ALA A 229 -32.15 2.14 -8.64
C ALA A 229 -31.32 0.85 -8.73
N CYS A 230 -30.55 0.54 -7.67
CA CYS A 230 -29.70 -0.64 -7.61
C CYS A 230 -30.25 -1.64 -6.60
N VAL A 231 -30.31 -2.92 -6.99
CA VAL A 231 -30.54 -4.02 -6.04
C VAL A 231 -29.19 -4.45 -5.50
N ASN A 232 -28.90 -4.10 -4.25
CA ASN A 232 -27.66 -4.50 -3.57
C ASN A 232 -27.91 -5.74 -2.70
N VAL A 233 -27.55 -6.92 -3.20
CA VAL A 233 -27.77 -8.19 -2.51
C VAL A 233 -26.80 -8.32 -1.32
N LYS A 234 -27.34 -8.65 -0.15
CA LYS A 234 -26.59 -8.81 1.10
C LYS A 234 -25.96 -10.21 1.17
N ASN A 235 -24.77 -10.36 0.59
CA ASN A 235 -23.98 -11.58 0.64
C ASN A 235 -22.80 -11.54 1.61
N PHE A 236 -22.55 -12.68 2.25
CA PHE A 236 -21.43 -12.90 3.19
C PHE A 236 -20.40 -13.90 2.64
N ASP A 237 -20.58 -14.36 1.40
CA ASP A 237 -19.65 -15.19 0.64
C ASP A 237 -18.92 -14.35 -0.42
N ASN A 238 -18.07 -14.97 -1.23
CA ASN A 238 -17.34 -14.32 -2.32
C ASN A 238 -18.10 -14.34 -3.67
N LEU A 239 -19.41 -14.62 -3.65
CA LEU A 239 -20.22 -14.90 -4.84
C LEU A 239 -21.04 -13.67 -5.30
N CYS A 240 -20.57 -12.45 -5.01
CA CYS A 240 -21.22 -11.17 -5.36
C CYS A 240 -21.75 -11.11 -6.80
N PHE A 241 -20.95 -11.54 -7.79
CA PHE A 241 -21.27 -11.48 -9.20
C PHE A 241 -22.42 -12.43 -9.50
N LYS A 242 -22.36 -13.66 -8.98
CA LYS A 242 -23.44 -14.65 -9.09
C LYS A 242 -24.72 -14.11 -8.50
N TRP A 243 -24.69 -13.62 -7.25
CA TRP A 243 -25.87 -13.06 -6.59
C TRP A 243 -26.43 -11.83 -7.32
N SER A 244 -25.58 -10.96 -7.86
CA SER A 244 -26.00 -9.77 -8.60
C SER A 244 -26.65 -10.13 -9.94
N ILE A 245 -26.10 -11.09 -10.68
CA ILE A 245 -26.72 -11.60 -11.92
C ILE A 245 -28.07 -12.24 -11.62
N LEU A 246 -28.15 -13.10 -10.60
CA LEU A 246 -29.41 -13.74 -10.21
C LEU A 246 -30.45 -12.69 -9.77
N ALA A 247 -30.03 -11.67 -9.03
CA ALA A 247 -30.92 -10.57 -8.68
C ALA A 247 -31.40 -9.80 -9.92
N ALA A 248 -30.52 -9.48 -10.86
CA ALA A 248 -30.91 -8.78 -12.08
C ALA A 248 -31.94 -9.57 -12.92
N LEU A 249 -31.77 -10.89 -13.01
CA LEU A 249 -32.64 -11.76 -13.81
C LEU A 249 -33.96 -12.13 -13.10
N TYR A 250 -33.92 -12.34 -11.78
CA TYR A 250 -35.02 -12.99 -11.06
C TYR A 250 -35.67 -12.15 -9.96
N SER A 251 -35.21 -10.92 -9.69
CA SER A 251 -35.77 -10.10 -8.59
C SER A 251 -37.23 -9.68 -8.84
N GLY A 252 -37.60 -9.32 -10.07
CA GLY A 252 -38.97 -8.97 -10.44
C GLY A 252 -39.58 -7.89 -9.52
N LYS A 253 -40.83 -8.09 -9.07
CA LYS A 253 -41.55 -7.19 -8.13
C LYS A 253 -41.47 -7.62 -6.65
N LYS A 254 -40.48 -8.44 -6.26
CA LYS A 254 -40.33 -8.90 -4.87
C LYS A 254 -40.08 -7.73 -3.91
N LYS A 255 -40.61 -7.82 -2.68
CA LYS A 255 -40.19 -6.98 -1.54
C LYS A 255 -38.83 -7.49 -1.03
N HIS A 256 -38.05 -6.62 -0.40
CA HIS A 256 -36.74 -6.97 0.18
C HIS A 256 -35.78 -7.67 -0.79
N LYS A 257 -35.60 -7.08 -1.98
CA LYS A 257 -34.77 -7.63 -3.07
C LYS A 257 -33.30 -7.83 -2.67
N GLU A 258 -32.85 -7.23 -1.58
CA GLU A 258 -31.51 -7.40 -1.04
C GLU A 258 -31.26 -8.79 -0.41
N ARG A 259 -32.28 -9.60 -0.14
CA ARG A 259 -32.14 -10.89 0.56
C ARG A 259 -31.74 -12.03 -0.38
N ILE A 260 -30.69 -12.76 -0.03
CA ILE A 260 -30.17 -13.90 -0.80
C ILE A 260 -31.20 -15.02 -0.93
N GLU A 261 -32.02 -15.24 0.09
CA GLU A 261 -32.98 -16.34 0.16
C GLU A 261 -33.94 -16.36 -1.04
N HIS A 262 -34.21 -15.19 -1.63
CA HIS A 262 -35.01 -15.07 -2.84
C HIS A 262 -34.36 -15.68 -4.09
N TYR A 263 -33.04 -15.82 -4.09
CA TYR A 263 -32.24 -16.21 -5.23
C TYR A 263 -31.61 -17.60 -5.12
N LYS A 264 -31.51 -18.17 -3.91
CA LYS A 264 -30.95 -19.52 -3.68
C LYS A 264 -31.55 -20.61 -4.58
N LYS A 265 -32.85 -20.55 -4.86
CA LYS A 265 -33.51 -21.53 -5.74
C LYS A 265 -33.05 -21.49 -7.21
N PHE A 266 -32.46 -20.38 -7.64
CA PHE A 266 -31.94 -20.18 -9.00
C PHE A 266 -30.43 -20.44 -9.09
N GLU A 267 -29.82 -20.90 -7.99
CA GLU A 267 -28.37 -20.99 -7.85
C GLU A 267 -27.70 -21.85 -8.94
N ASN A 268 -28.42 -22.86 -9.42
CA ASN A 268 -27.97 -23.83 -10.42
C ASN A 268 -28.53 -23.55 -11.84
N GLU A 269 -29.25 -22.44 -12.06
CA GLU A 269 -29.80 -22.12 -13.39
C GLU A 269 -28.76 -21.55 -14.36
N LEU A 270 -27.61 -21.12 -13.85
CA LEU A 270 -26.53 -20.53 -14.64
C LEU A 270 -25.26 -21.37 -14.53
N ASN A 271 -24.54 -21.47 -15.64
CA ASN A 271 -23.29 -22.19 -15.73
C ASN A 271 -22.11 -21.27 -15.36
N PHE A 272 -21.48 -21.58 -14.22
CA PHE A 272 -20.26 -20.93 -13.75
C PHE A 272 -19.02 -21.84 -13.84
N SER A 273 -19.08 -22.91 -14.62
CA SER A 273 -18.00 -23.90 -14.70
C SER A 273 -16.70 -23.28 -15.21
N GLY A 274 -15.62 -23.47 -14.45
CA GLY A 274 -14.31 -22.91 -14.76
C GLY A 274 -14.24 -21.38 -14.62
N ILE A 275 -15.18 -20.77 -13.91
CA ILE A 275 -15.05 -19.41 -13.38
C ILE A 275 -14.70 -19.54 -11.91
N GLU A 276 -13.59 -18.93 -11.52
CA GLU A 276 -13.14 -18.93 -10.12
C GLU A 276 -13.72 -17.71 -9.40
N PHE A 277 -14.15 -17.92 -8.17
CA PHE A 277 -14.57 -16.87 -7.24
C PHE A 277 -13.55 -16.81 -6.09
N PRO A 278 -12.36 -16.23 -6.32
CA PRO A 278 -11.40 -16.01 -5.25
C PRO A 278 -11.97 -15.05 -4.20
N ASP A 279 -11.28 -14.89 -3.06
CA ASP A 279 -11.65 -13.91 -2.03
C ASP A 279 -11.78 -12.47 -2.56
N GLU A 280 -11.15 -12.18 -3.69
CA GLU A 280 -11.19 -10.91 -4.41
C GLU A 280 -12.41 -10.77 -5.35
N GLY A 281 -13.32 -11.76 -5.38
CA GLY A 281 -14.44 -11.82 -6.32
C GLY A 281 -14.03 -12.24 -7.74
N MET A 282 -15.02 -12.40 -8.62
CA MET A 282 -14.80 -12.80 -10.01
C MET A 282 -14.04 -11.72 -10.80
N LYS A 283 -13.08 -12.12 -11.64
CA LYS A 283 -12.28 -11.20 -12.47
C LYS A 283 -13.09 -10.74 -13.69
N LEU A 284 -12.98 -9.45 -14.06
CA LEU A 284 -13.67 -8.89 -15.24
C LEU A 284 -13.37 -9.66 -16.54
N LYS A 285 -12.16 -10.19 -16.68
CA LYS A 285 -11.73 -11.01 -17.83
C LYS A 285 -12.52 -12.31 -17.99
N ASP A 286 -13.17 -12.80 -16.94
CA ASP A 286 -13.97 -14.02 -16.97
C ASP A 286 -15.42 -13.74 -17.39
N ILE A 287 -15.84 -12.46 -17.50
CA ILE A 287 -17.20 -12.09 -17.92
C ILE A 287 -17.49 -12.55 -19.36
N PRO A 288 -16.63 -12.34 -20.37
CA PRO A 288 -16.88 -12.85 -21.72
C PRO A 288 -17.11 -14.37 -21.76
N LYS A 289 -16.41 -15.12 -20.90
CA LYS A 289 -16.59 -16.56 -20.76
C LYS A 289 -17.98 -16.88 -20.18
N PHE A 290 -18.38 -16.19 -19.11
CA PHE A 290 -19.72 -16.28 -18.54
C PHE A 290 -20.82 -15.97 -19.55
N GLU A 291 -20.69 -14.86 -20.30
CA GLU A 291 -21.64 -14.40 -21.30
C GLU A 291 -21.88 -15.49 -22.36
N LYS A 292 -20.78 -16.03 -22.92
CA LYS A 292 -20.82 -17.09 -23.93
C LYS A 292 -21.50 -18.37 -23.42
N MET A 293 -21.20 -18.77 -22.19
CA MET A 293 -21.73 -20.01 -21.60
C MET A 293 -23.22 -19.94 -21.30
N ASN A 294 -23.74 -18.76 -20.99
CA ASN A 294 -25.12 -18.57 -20.54
C ASN A 294 -26.02 -17.87 -21.57
N LYS A 295 -25.46 -17.39 -22.69
CA LYS A 295 -26.15 -16.55 -23.69
C LYS A 295 -26.81 -15.32 -23.03
N ILE A 296 -26.04 -14.68 -22.14
CA ILE A 296 -26.41 -13.45 -21.43
C ILE A 296 -25.35 -12.42 -21.79
N SER A 297 -25.74 -11.15 -21.94
CA SER A 297 -24.79 -10.05 -22.08
C SER A 297 -24.76 -9.17 -20.84
N VAL A 298 -23.57 -8.73 -20.43
CA VAL A 298 -23.34 -7.99 -19.18
C VAL A 298 -22.57 -6.72 -19.47
N ASN A 299 -23.07 -5.60 -18.94
CA ASN A 299 -22.31 -4.37 -18.82
C ASN A 299 -21.97 -4.14 -17.35
N VAL A 300 -20.74 -3.73 -17.06
CA VAL A 300 -20.29 -3.37 -15.72
C VAL A 300 -19.80 -1.93 -15.72
N TYR A 301 -20.31 -1.18 -14.75
CA TYR A 301 -19.91 0.20 -14.49
C TYR A 301 -19.28 0.29 -13.11
N ILE A 302 -18.23 1.10 -12.96
CA ILE A 302 -17.62 1.40 -11.67
C ILE A 302 -18.18 2.70 -11.11
N LEU A 303 -18.41 2.73 -9.80
CA LEU A 303 -18.68 3.96 -9.07
C LEU A 303 -17.37 4.58 -8.55
N LYS A 304 -17.03 5.78 -9.02
CA LYS A 304 -15.88 6.55 -8.54
C LYS A 304 -16.13 7.21 -7.17
N SER A 305 -15.07 7.69 -6.55
CA SER A 305 -15.11 8.38 -5.24
C SER A 305 -16.00 9.62 -5.24
N ASN A 306 -16.03 10.35 -6.36
CA ASN A 306 -16.87 11.53 -6.60
C ASN A 306 -18.33 11.20 -7.01
N PHE A 307 -18.72 9.92 -6.98
CA PHE A 307 -20.01 9.39 -7.41
C PHE A 307 -20.28 9.38 -8.92
N ASP A 308 -19.26 9.62 -9.75
CA ASP A 308 -19.36 9.41 -11.19
C ASP A 308 -19.38 7.92 -11.53
N ILE A 309 -20.04 7.59 -12.65
CA ILE A 309 -20.20 6.22 -13.13
C ILE A 309 -19.45 6.09 -14.46
N GLU A 310 -18.53 5.14 -14.53
CA GLU A 310 -17.77 4.85 -15.74
C GLU A 310 -17.90 3.38 -16.18
N PRO A 311 -18.00 3.09 -17.48
CA PRO A 311 -17.99 1.72 -17.97
C PRO A 311 -16.59 1.10 -17.80
N ILE A 312 -16.53 -0.08 -17.20
CA ILE A 312 -15.30 -0.88 -17.08
C ILE A 312 -15.36 -2.19 -17.86
N HIS A 313 -16.57 -2.61 -18.25
CA HIS A 313 -16.80 -3.72 -19.15
C HIS A 313 -18.09 -3.47 -19.92
N LEU A 314 -18.03 -3.48 -21.25
CA LEU A 314 -19.20 -3.40 -22.11
C LEU A 314 -19.22 -4.63 -23.00
N THR A 315 -20.38 -5.27 -23.07
CA THR A 315 -20.60 -6.38 -23.98
C THR A 315 -20.51 -5.89 -25.44
N ALA A 316 -19.85 -6.67 -26.30
CA ALA A 316 -19.78 -6.34 -27.73
C ALA A 316 -21.06 -6.73 -28.47
N SER A 317 -21.83 -7.69 -27.95
CA SER A 317 -23.03 -8.23 -28.60
C SER A 317 -24.14 -8.43 -27.58
N LYS A 318 -25.13 -7.55 -27.63
CA LYS A 318 -26.30 -7.60 -26.75
C LYS A 318 -27.12 -8.86 -27.03
N GLN A 319 -27.33 -9.67 -26.00
CA GLN A 319 -28.22 -10.82 -25.99
C GLN A 319 -29.63 -10.42 -25.54
N GLU A 320 -30.59 -11.34 -25.70
CA GLU A 320 -31.97 -11.15 -25.21
C GLU A 320 -32.00 -10.88 -23.69
N LYS A 321 -31.25 -11.69 -22.92
CA LYS A 321 -31.00 -11.44 -21.51
C LYS A 321 -29.79 -10.50 -21.37
N HIS A 322 -30.05 -9.26 -20.98
CA HIS A 322 -29.02 -8.25 -20.78
C HIS A 322 -29.04 -7.70 -19.35
N VAL A 323 -27.87 -7.59 -18.72
CA VAL A 323 -27.71 -7.15 -17.33
C VAL A 323 -26.75 -5.96 -17.25
N HIS A 324 -27.12 -4.96 -16.44
CA HIS A 324 -26.24 -3.88 -16.03
C HIS A 324 -25.85 -4.07 -14.56
N LEU A 325 -24.56 -4.10 -14.28
CA LEU A 325 -24.00 -4.22 -12.94
C LEU A 325 -23.27 -2.92 -12.55
N LEU A 326 -23.41 -2.55 -11.27
CA LEU A 326 -22.62 -1.48 -10.66
C LEU A 326 -21.59 -2.11 -9.73
N MET A 327 -20.31 -1.94 -10.06
CA MET A 327 -19.18 -2.30 -9.21
C MET A 327 -18.90 -1.17 -8.24
N ILE A 328 -19.03 -1.48 -6.95
CA ILE A 328 -18.66 -0.59 -5.85
C ILE A 328 -17.40 -1.11 -5.18
N GLN A 329 -16.58 -0.19 -4.70
CA GLN A 329 -15.35 -0.49 -3.99
C GLN A 329 -15.51 -0.03 -2.55
N ASP A 330 -15.00 -0.83 -1.62
CA ASP A 330 -14.94 -0.41 -0.23
C ASP A 330 -13.91 0.72 -0.09
N ARG A 331 -14.30 1.78 0.61
CA ARG A 331 -13.52 3.01 0.73
C ARG A 331 -12.34 2.84 1.68
#